data_AF-A0A2V8UT77-F1
#
_entry.id   AF-A0A2V8UT77-F1
#
_cell.length_a   1.000
_cell.length_b   1.000
_cell.length_c   1.000
_cell.angle_alpha   90.00
_cell.angle_beta   90.00
_cell.angle_gamma   90.00
#
_symmetry.space_group_name_H-M   'P 1'
#
loop_
_entity.id
_entity.type
_entity.pdbx_description
1 polymer ?
#
loop_
_entity_poly.entity_id
_entity_poly.type
_entity_poly.pdbx_seq_one_letter_code
_entity_poly.pdbx_strand_id
1 'polypeptide(L)'
;MKPMLLTDVENKSGPGPYAEMIAQMKAAGAMIPQIFHLFRFKPNVGQHLAGLSQEIMRGTSPLTAGQRELIAAFTSARNQCPF
;
A
#
# COMPACT_ATOMS: atom_id res chain seq x y z
N MET A 1 1.72 11.05 10.15
CA MET A 1 0.88 9.89 10.52
C MET A 1 1.30 9.39 11.89
N LYS A 2 0.41 8.68 12.59
CA LYS A 2 0.80 7.95 13.80
C LYS A 2 1.79 6.83 13.41
N PRO A 3 2.80 6.53 14.23
CA PRO A 3 3.68 5.37 14.02
C PRO A 3 2.89 4.07 13.93
N MET A 4 3.44 3.06 13.24
CA MET A 4 2.83 1.73 13.19
C MET A 4 2.89 1.09 14.59
N LEU A 5 1.88 0.29 14.92
CA LEU A 5 1.96 -0.60 16.09
C LEU A 5 3.03 -1.67 15.92
N LEU A 6 3.31 -2.06 14.66
CA LEU A 6 4.33 -3.05 14.31
C LEU A 6 5.67 -2.36 14.03
N THR A 7 6.38 -1.95 15.08
CA THR A 7 7.63 -1.18 14.99
C THR A 7 8.71 -1.90 14.18
N ASP A 8 8.80 -3.23 14.27
CA ASP A 8 9.78 -4.01 13.53
C ASP A 8 9.51 -4.00 12.02
N VAL A 9 8.23 -3.92 11.63
CA VAL A 9 7.81 -3.80 10.24
C VAL A 9 8.16 -2.41 9.71
N GLU A 10 7.85 -1.36 10.48
CA GLU A 10 8.13 0.04 10.14
C GLU A 10 9.63 0.32 10.01
N ASN A 11 10.45 -0.28 10.87
CA ASN A 11 11.88 -0.01 10.95
C ASN A 11 12.77 -0.97 10.15
N LYS A 12 12.24 -2.07 9.59
CA LYS A 12 13.05 -3.07 8.85
C LYS A 12 13.91 -2.44 7.75
N SER A 13 15.22 -2.39 7.90
CA SER A 13 16.12 -1.97 6.83
C SER A 13 16.32 -3.09 5.80
N GLY A 14 16.77 -2.73 4.60
CA GLY A 14 17.09 -3.68 3.54
C GLY A 14 16.95 -3.09 2.14
N PRO A 15 17.47 -3.79 1.12
CA PRO A 15 17.33 -3.38 -0.27
C PRO A 15 15.93 -3.67 -0.82
N GLY A 16 15.61 -3.10 -1.97
CA GLY A 16 14.42 -3.42 -2.75
C GLY A 16 13.56 -2.20 -3.08
N PRO A 17 12.63 -2.36 -4.03
CA PRO A 17 11.91 -1.22 -4.62
C PRO A 17 11.11 -0.43 -3.59
N TYR A 18 10.44 -1.11 -2.65
CA TYR A 18 9.69 -0.42 -1.60
C TYR A 18 10.59 0.27 -0.56
N ALA A 19 11.82 -0.23 -0.32
CA ALA A 19 12.76 0.47 0.55
C ALA A 19 13.24 1.77 -0.08
N GLU A 20 13.53 1.75 -1.37
CA GLU A 20 13.92 2.93 -2.16
C GLU A 20 12.78 3.95 -2.24
N MET A 21 11.56 3.51 -2.54
CA MET A 21 10.37 4.38 -2.57
C MET A 21 10.12 5.04 -1.20
N ILE A 22 10.17 4.27 -0.11
CA ILE A 22 10.04 4.81 1.25
C ILE A 22 11.11 5.88 1.52
N ALA A 23 12.36 5.62 1.14
CA ALA A 23 13.46 6.57 1.33
C ALA A 23 13.24 7.86 0.53
N GLN A 24 12.83 7.74 -0.74
CA GLN A 24 12.53 8.89 -1.61
C GLN A 24 11.37 9.73 -1.07
N MET A 25 10.26 9.09 -0.68
CA MET A 25 9.11 9.79 -0.10
C MET A 25 9.47 10.48 1.21
N LYS A 26 10.28 9.83 2.06
CA LYS A 26 10.79 10.43 3.30
C LYS A 26 11.67 11.64 3.02
N ALA A 27 12.58 11.55 2.05
CA ALA A 27 13.44 12.67 1.65
C ALA A 27 12.63 13.84 1.07
N ALA A 28 11.52 13.55 0.38
CA ALA A 28 10.60 14.55 -0.14
C ALA A 28 9.61 15.12 0.92
N GLY A 29 9.64 14.64 2.16
CA GLY A 29 8.65 15.00 3.19
C GLY A 29 7.22 14.53 2.87
N ALA A 30 7.07 13.60 1.92
CA ALA A 30 5.78 13.08 1.50
C ALA A 30 5.20 12.07 2.50
N MET A 31 3.87 11.95 2.52
CA MET A 31 3.19 10.93 3.30
C MET A 31 3.46 9.55 2.71
N ILE A 32 3.96 8.61 3.52
CA ILE A 32 4.28 7.24 3.10
C ILE A 32 3.06 6.34 3.36
N PRO A 33 2.42 5.73 2.35
CA PRO A 33 1.39 4.73 2.59
C PRO A 33 1.93 3.60 3.48
N GLN A 34 1.34 3.39 4.66
CA GLN A 34 1.92 2.49 5.65
C GLN A 34 2.04 1.03 5.16
N ILE A 35 1.21 0.63 4.20
CA ILE A 35 1.29 -0.67 3.53
C ILE A 35 2.63 -0.91 2.80
N PHE A 36 3.36 0.14 2.40
CA PHE A 36 4.68 0.00 1.79
C PHE A 36 5.70 -0.62 2.75
N HIS A 37 5.57 -0.36 4.06
CA HIS A 37 6.42 -1.01 5.06
C HIS A 37 6.17 -2.53 5.10
N LEU A 38 4.91 -2.97 4.95
CA LEU A 38 4.56 -4.39 4.86
C LEU A 38 5.10 -5.03 3.58
N PHE A 39 5.02 -4.34 2.45
CA PHE A 39 5.56 -4.84 1.18
C PHE A 39 7.09 -4.97 1.21
N ARG A 40 7.80 -4.02 1.81
CA ARG A 40 9.23 -4.16 2.09
C ARG A 40 9.51 -5.30 3.09
N PHE A 41 8.63 -5.52 4.06
CA PHE A 41 8.80 -6.58 5.07
C PHE A 41 8.66 -8.00 4.49
N LYS A 42 7.74 -8.19 3.53
CA LYS A 42 7.47 -9.46 2.83
C LYS A 42 7.42 -9.26 1.31
N PRO A 43 8.56 -9.05 0.64
CA PRO A 43 8.60 -8.64 -0.77
C PRO A 43 7.89 -9.62 -1.71
N ASN A 44 8.07 -10.93 -1.52
CA ASN A 44 7.44 -11.94 -2.36
C ASN A 44 5.91 -11.86 -2.33
N VAL A 45 5.32 -11.63 -1.15
CA VAL A 45 3.86 -11.49 -1.00
C VAL A 45 3.40 -10.12 -1.48
N GLY A 46 4.15 -9.08 -1.11
CA GLY A 46 3.83 -7.69 -1.47
C GLY A 46 3.79 -7.47 -2.98
N GLN A 47 4.70 -8.07 -3.74
CA GLN A 47 4.72 -7.96 -5.20
C GLN A 47 3.45 -8.53 -5.84
N HIS A 48 3.00 -9.72 -5.41
CA HIS A 48 1.78 -10.33 -5.95
C HIS A 48 0.52 -9.52 -5.58
N LEU A 49 0.45 -9.04 -4.33
CA LEU A 49 -0.67 -8.20 -3.90
C LEU A 49 -0.71 -6.87 -4.65
N ALA A 50 0.44 -6.21 -4.83
CA ALA A 50 0.52 -4.96 -5.58
C ALA A 50 0.11 -5.14 -7.06
N GLY A 51 0.56 -6.23 -7.70
CA GLY A 51 0.15 -6.57 -9.06
C GLY A 51 -1.35 -6.81 -9.17
N LEU A 52 -1.93 -7.60 -8.25
CA LEU A 52 -3.36 -7.83 -8.20
C LEU A 52 -4.15 -6.53 -8.01
N SER A 53 -3.72 -5.66 -7.06
CA SER A 53 -4.35 -4.37 -6.83
C SER A 53 -4.28 -3.47 -8.05
N GLN A 54 -3.15 -3.42 -8.75
CA GLN A 54 -3.00 -2.63 -9.97
C GLN A 54 -3.95 -3.10 -11.06
N GLU A 55 -4.01 -4.41 -11.31
CA GLU A 55 -4.90 -4.99 -12.33
C GLU A 55 -6.37 -4.73 -12.00
N ILE A 56 -6.78 -4.99 -10.74
CA ILE A 56 -8.17 -4.75 -10.33
C ILE A 56 -8.53 -3.27 -10.41
N MET A 57 -7.69 -2.37 -9.90
CA MET A 57 -8.04 -0.96 -9.71
C MET A 57 -7.79 -0.09 -10.94
N ARG A 58 -6.89 -0.49 -11.84
CA ARG A 58 -6.45 0.33 -12.98
C ARG A 58 -6.45 -0.41 -14.32
N GLY A 59 -6.50 -1.74 -14.34
CA GLY A 59 -6.59 -2.53 -15.58
C GLY A 59 -7.90 -2.32 -16.34
N THR A 60 -8.00 -2.92 -17.55
CA THR A 60 -9.17 -2.86 -18.42
C THR A 60 -10.40 -3.40 -17.72
N SER A 61 -11.48 -2.62 -17.70
CA SER A 61 -12.72 -2.98 -17.01
C SER A 61 -13.89 -2.18 -17.58
N PRO A 62 -15.12 -2.72 -17.57
CA PRO A 62 -16.33 -1.92 -17.79
C PRO A 62 -16.58 -0.92 -16.65
N LEU A 63 -15.92 -1.09 -15.50
CA LEU A 63 -16.00 -0.16 -14.37
C LEU A 63 -14.94 0.93 -14.49
N THR A 64 -15.37 2.17 -14.33
CA THR A 64 -14.46 3.31 -14.21
C THR A 64 -13.56 3.16 -12.98
N ALA A 65 -12.42 3.86 -12.95
CA ALA A 65 -11.56 3.90 -11.77
C ALA A 65 -12.34 4.38 -10.52
N GLY A 66 -13.18 5.41 -10.66
CA GLY A 66 -14.00 5.92 -9.56
C GLY A 66 -15.02 4.91 -9.01
N GLN A 67 -15.66 4.11 -9.86
CA GLN A 67 -16.56 3.04 -9.40
C GLN A 67 -15.83 1.95 -8.62
N ARG A 68 -14.60 1.62 -9.04
CA ARG A 68 -13.76 0.65 -8.32
C ARG A 68 -13.33 1.18 -6.95
N GLU A 69 -12.94 2.45 -6.88
CA GLU A 69 -12.66 3.11 -5.59
C GLU A 69 -13.91 3.17 -4.70
N LEU A 70 -15.10 3.41 -5.26
CA LEU A 70 -16.35 3.41 -4.50
C LEU A 70 -16.62 2.04 -3.85
N ILE A 71 -16.43 0.95 -4.59
CA ILE A 71 -16.56 -0.41 -4.06
C ILE A 71 -15.53 -0.66 -2.95
N ALA A 72 -14.27 -0.27 -3.18
CA ALA A 72 -13.19 -0.42 -2.20
C ALA A 72 -13.48 0.36 -0.90
N ALA A 73 -13.90 1.61 -1.01
CA ALA A 73 -14.24 2.46 0.13
C ALA A 73 -15.48 1.93 0.89
N PHE A 74 -16.54 1.54 0.17
CA PHE A 74 -17.75 0.99 0.79
C PHE A 74 -17.46 -0.30 1.56
N THR A 75 -16.72 -1.24 0.96
CA THR A 75 -16.37 -2.51 1.62
C THR A 75 -15.41 -2.31 2.78
N SER A 76 -14.45 -1.40 2.68
CA SER A 76 -13.53 -1.05 3.77
C SER A 76 -14.25 -0.44 4.96
N ALA A 77 -15.23 0.46 4.72
CA ALA A 77 -16.07 1.02 5.77
C ALA A 77 -16.89 -0.06 6.48
N ARG A 78 -17.47 -1.01 5.73
CA ARG A 78 -18.20 -2.16 6.28
C ARG A 78 -17.32 -3.09 7.12
N ASN A 79 -16.06 -3.22 6.75
CA ASN A 79 -15.06 -4.02 7.45
C ASN A 79 -14.30 -3.26 8.55
N GLN A 80 -14.69 -2.01 8.86
CA GLN A 80 -14.01 -1.18 9.85
C GLN A 80 -12.50 -1.12 9.62
N CYS A 81 -12.11 -0.88 8.37
CA CYS A 81 -10.72 -0.79 7.93
C CYS A 81 -10.34 0.69 7.73
N PRO A 82 -9.81 1.39 8.77
CA PRO A 82 -9.55 2.83 8.73
C PRO A 82 -8.18 3.21 8.15
N PHE A 83 -7.48 2.24 7.54
CA PHE A 83 -6.09 2.37 7.10
C PHE A 83 -5.90 3.37 5.97
#